data_AF-A0A949R9H4-F1
#
_entry.id   AF-A0A949R9H4-F1
#
_cell.length_a   1.000
_cell.length_b   1.000
_cell.length_c   1.000
_cell.angle_alpha   90.00
_cell.angle_beta   90.00
_cell.angle_gamma   90.00
#
_symmetry.space_group_name_H-M   'P 1'
#
loop_
_entity.id
_entity.type
_entity.pdbx_description
1 polymer ?
#
loop_
_entity_poly.entity_id
_entity_poly.type
_entity_poly.pdbx_seq_one_letter_code
_entity_poly.pdbx_strand_id
1 'polypeptide(L)'
;MSLGRAFNYAGVPNVVASLWKVDDLATKEIMVKFYEKLAEGMGKADALAEAKRWYRNEHPDAPPSKWAAFILIGDNEPVHLKKRSPVRPWMWGGPVLVLVAAFVWHRRRRARLAA
;
A
#
# COMPACT_ATOMS: atom_id res chain seq x y z
N MET A 1 -12.17 -11.99 -28.45
CA MET A 1 -11.60 -10.78 -27.82
C MET A 1 -10.92 -11.18 -26.52
N SER A 2 -9.83 -10.54 -26.10
CA SER A 2 -9.22 -10.83 -24.78
C SER A 2 -9.89 -9.97 -23.70
N LEU A 3 -9.95 -10.48 -22.46
CA LEU A 3 -10.56 -9.77 -21.34
C LEU A 3 -9.88 -8.40 -21.10
N GLY A 4 -8.55 -8.33 -21.20
CA GLY A 4 -7.81 -7.07 -21.08
C GLY A 4 -8.20 -6.03 -22.13
N ARG A 5 -8.52 -6.45 -23.37
CA ARG A 5 -9.03 -5.54 -24.41
C ARG A 5 -10.46 -5.09 -24.14
N ALA A 6 -11.31 -5.93 -23.55
CA ALA A 6 -12.65 -5.54 -23.16
C ALA A 6 -12.63 -4.45 -22.07
N PHE A 7 -11.75 -4.59 -21.06
CA PHE A 7 -11.54 -3.55 -20.05
C PHE A 7 -10.99 -2.26 -20.65
N ASN A 8 -10.01 -2.34 -21.54
CA ASN A 8 -9.48 -1.17 -22.22
C ASN A 8 -10.54 -0.48 -23.09
N TYR A 9 -11.37 -1.24 -23.81
CA TYR A 9 -12.52 -0.72 -24.56
C TYR A 9 -13.57 -0.05 -23.67
N ALA A 10 -13.76 -0.57 -22.45
CA ALA A 10 -14.64 0.02 -21.43
C ALA A 10 -14.05 1.30 -20.79
N GLY A 11 -12.91 1.80 -21.27
CA GLY A 11 -12.29 3.04 -20.79
C GLY A 11 -11.36 2.86 -19.59
N VAL A 12 -10.97 1.62 -19.23
CA VAL A 12 -9.97 1.41 -18.18
C VAL A 12 -8.59 1.81 -18.71
N PRO A 13 -7.91 2.79 -18.09
CA PRO A 13 -6.65 3.32 -18.61
C PRO A 13 -5.49 2.35 -18.47
N ASN A 14 -5.51 1.52 -17.42
CA ASN A 14 -4.44 0.58 -17.10
C ASN A 14 -5.01 -0.74 -16.60
N VAL A 15 -4.59 -1.86 -17.19
CA VAL A 15 -5.06 -3.21 -16.86
C VAL A 15 -3.86 -4.12 -16.60
N VAL A 16 -3.84 -4.74 -15.42
CA VAL A 16 -2.91 -5.84 -15.12
C VAL A 16 -3.64 -7.16 -15.30
N ALA A 17 -3.05 -8.08 -16.06
CA ALA A 17 -3.64 -9.38 -16.34
C ALA A 17 -2.56 -10.48 -16.35
N SER A 18 -2.95 -11.72 -16.05
CA SER A 18 -2.07 -12.87 -16.26
C SER A 18 -2.31 -13.49 -17.64
N LEU A 19 -1.23 -13.95 -18.27
CA LEU A 19 -1.27 -14.67 -19.56
C LEU A 19 -1.78 -16.11 -19.41
N TRP A 20 -1.58 -16.71 -18.24
CA TRP A 20 -2.01 -18.06 -17.87
C TRP A 20 -2.45 -18.11 -16.41
N LYS A 21 -2.96 -19.27 -15.97
CA LYS A 21 -3.26 -19.53 -14.56
C LYS A 21 -1.96 -19.64 -13.77
N VAL A 22 -1.80 -18.78 -12.77
CA VAL A 22 -0.61 -18.72 -11.91
C VAL A 22 -0.94 -19.34 -10.55
N ASP A 23 0.07 -19.83 -9.88
CA ASP A 23 0.00 -20.21 -8.47
C ASP A 23 -0.42 -19.02 -7.58
N ASP A 24 -1.27 -19.26 -6.59
CA ASP A 24 -1.85 -18.21 -5.75
C ASP A 24 -0.80 -17.55 -4.84
N LEU A 25 0.18 -18.32 -4.35
CA LEU A 25 1.25 -17.80 -3.50
C LEU A 25 2.18 -16.89 -4.30
N ALA A 26 2.61 -17.34 -5.49
CA ALA A 26 3.40 -16.52 -6.39
C ALA A 26 2.68 -15.23 -6.78
N THR A 27 1.38 -15.33 -7.08
CA THR A 27 0.53 -14.17 -7.39
C THR A 27 0.50 -13.18 -6.24
N LYS A 28 0.27 -13.65 -5.01
CA LYS A 28 0.23 -12.81 -3.81
C LYS A 28 1.54 -12.05 -3.62
N GLU A 29 2.67 -12.74 -3.65
CA GLU A 29 3.98 -12.13 -3.39
C GLU A 29 4.33 -11.06 -4.44
N ILE A 30 4.12 -11.36 -5.72
CA ILE A 30 4.38 -10.41 -6.81
C ILE A 30 3.44 -9.21 -6.70
N MET A 31 2.15 -9.41 -6.42
CA MET A 31 1.19 -8.30 -6.34
C MET A 31 1.42 -7.42 -5.12
N VAL A 32 1.73 -8.00 -3.95
CA VAL A 32 2.12 -7.22 -2.78
C VAL A 32 3.34 -6.36 -3.11
N LYS A 33 4.37 -6.95 -3.72
CA LYS A 33 5.57 -6.18 -4.07
C LYS A 33 5.30 -5.10 -5.10
N PHE A 34 4.45 -5.37 -6.08
CA PHE A 34 4.00 -4.41 -7.08
C PHE A 34 3.29 -3.21 -6.43
N TYR A 35 2.37 -3.44 -5.49
CA TYR A 35 1.68 -2.36 -4.79
C TYR A 35 2.60 -1.56 -3.87
N GLU A 36 3.58 -2.20 -3.23
CA GLU A 36 4.63 -1.49 -2.48
C GLU A 36 5.39 -0.51 -3.38
N LYS A 37 5.83 -0.97 -4.57
CA LYS A 37 6.56 -0.11 -5.53
C LYS A 37 5.70 1.01 -6.11
N LEU A 38 4.43 0.76 -6.34
CA LEU A 38 3.48 1.83 -6.68
C LEU A 38 3.35 2.86 -5.55
N ALA A 39 3.32 2.42 -4.30
CA ALA A 39 3.23 3.31 -3.15
C ALA A 39 4.50 4.14 -2.90
N GLU A 40 5.64 3.65 -3.36
CA GLU A 40 6.91 4.39 -3.41
C GLU A 40 6.93 5.46 -4.51
N GLY A 41 5.91 5.50 -5.38
CA GLY A 41 5.79 6.47 -6.47
C GLY A 41 6.42 6.02 -7.79
N MET A 42 6.71 4.73 -7.93
CA MET A 42 7.22 4.16 -9.17
C MET A 42 6.12 4.10 -10.25
N GLY A 43 6.52 4.21 -11.52
CA GLY A 43 5.61 4.00 -12.66
C GLY A 43 5.04 2.58 -12.67
N LYS A 44 3.83 2.40 -13.21
CA LYS A 44 3.12 1.09 -13.17
C LYS A 44 3.90 -0.04 -13.85
N ALA A 45 4.50 0.21 -15.00
CA ALA A 45 5.27 -0.81 -15.73
C ALA A 45 6.58 -1.12 -14.99
N ASP A 46 7.26 -0.09 -14.48
CA ASP A 46 8.50 -0.24 -13.73
C ASP A 46 8.28 -0.98 -12.41
N ALA A 47 7.20 -0.66 -11.69
CA ALA A 47 6.80 -1.31 -10.46
C ALA A 47 6.54 -2.81 -10.68
N LEU A 48 5.85 -3.17 -11.78
CA LEU A 48 5.59 -4.57 -12.10
C LEU A 48 6.87 -5.30 -12.50
N ALA A 49 7.76 -4.66 -13.27
CA ALA A 49 9.06 -5.22 -13.65
C ALA A 49 9.94 -5.45 -12.42
N GLU A 50 9.95 -4.51 -11.48
CA GLU A 50 10.69 -4.62 -10.23
C GLU A 50 10.14 -5.72 -9.32
N ALA A 51 8.82 -5.83 -9.19
CA ALA A 51 8.18 -6.90 -8.43
C ALA A 51 8.56 -8.29 -8.98
N LYS A 52 8.59 -8.44 -10.31
CA LYS A 52 9.03 -9.69 -10.95
C LYS A 52 10.52 -9.97 -10.72
N ARG A 53 11.38 -8.95 -10.82
CA ARG A 53 12.83 -9.07 -10.52
C ARG A 53 13.04 -9.52 -9.09
N TRP A 54 12.38 -8.86 -8.15
CA TRP A 54 12.42 -9.21 -6.73
C TRP A 54 12.00 -10.67 -6.51
N TYR A 55 10.86 -11.10 -7.06
CA TYR A 55 10.39 -12.49 -6.90
C TYR A 55 11.40 -13.51 -7.44
N ARG A 56 12.01 -13.24 -8.61
CA ARG A 56 13.06 -14.13 -9.16
C ARG A 56 14.30 -14.21 -8.27
N ASN A 57 14.65 -13.12 -7.61
CA ASN A 57 15.83 -13.08 -6.74
C ASN A 57 15.56 -13.82 -5.42
N GLU A 58 14.36 -13.71 -4.86
CA GLU A 58 13.95 -14.44 -3.65
C GLU A 58 13.70 -15.92 -3.92
N HIS A 59 13.30 -16.28 -5.16
CA HIS A 59 13.03 -17.66 -5.58
C HIS A 59 13.85 -18.03 -6.83
N PRO A 60 15.17 -18.26 -6.72
CA PRO A 60 16.05 -18.52 -7.87
C PRO A 60 15.65 -19.75 -8.69
N ASP A 61 15.08 -20.76 -8.04
CA ASP A 61 14.66 -22.02 -8.67
C ASP A 61 13.22 -21.95 -9.22
N ALA A 62 12.52 -20.82 -9.07
CA ALA A 62 11.15 -20.69 -9.55
C ALA A 62 11.10 -20.63 -11.08
N PRO A 63 10.33 -21.52 -11.73
CA PRO A 63 10.21 -21.50 -13.18
C PRO A 63 9.51 -20.22 -13.66
N PRO A 64 9.75 -19.78 -14.91
CA PRO A 64 9.09 -18.61 -15.49
C PRO A 64 7.57 -18.62 -15.42
N SER A 65 6.95 -19.80 -15.38
CA SER A 65 5.50 -19.96 -15.20
C SER A 65 4.97 -19.32 -13.91
N LYS A 66 5.79 -19.11 -12.88
CA LYS A 66 5.38 -18.44 -11.64
C LYS A 66 5.41 -16.91 -11.71
N TRP A 67 6.42 -16.32 -12.38
CA TRP A 67 6.67 -14.87 -12.30
C TRP A 67 6.51 -14.11 -13.62
N ALA A 68 6.58 -14.79 -14.77
CA ALA A 68 6.51 -14.14 -16.08
C ALA A 68 5.07 -13.84 -16.52
N ALA A 69 4.07 -14.37 -15.82
CA ALA A 69 2.68 -14.40 -16.27
C ALA A 69 2.01 -13.03 -16.39
N PHE A 70 2.36 -12.08 -15.53
CA PHE A 70 1.64 -10.80 -15.45
C PHE A 70 2.07 -9.81 -16.54
N ILE A 71 1.14 -9.17 -17.21
CA ILE A 71 1.40 -8.08 -18.14
C ILE A 71 0.62 -6.84 -17.71
N LEU A 72 1.13 -5.68 -18.08
CA LEU A 72 0.43 -4.40 -17.95
C LEU A 72 0.06 -3.91 -19.35
N ILE A 73 -1.20 -3.50 -19.51
CA ILE A 73 -1.72 -2.84 -20.69
C ILE A 73 -2.11 -1.43 -20.28
N GLY A 74 -1.42 -0.40 -20.80
CA GLY A 74 -1.66 1.00 -20.44
C GLY A 74 -0.37 1.83 -20.49
N ASP A 75 -0.33 2.88 -19.68
CA ASP A 75 0.80 3.79 -19.52
C ASP A 75 1.74 3.37 -18.37
N ASN A 76 2.87 4.08 -18.24
CA ASN A 76 3.81 3.92 -17.12
C ASN A 76 3.75 5.09 -16.13
N GLU A 77 2.66 5.84 -16.08
CA GLU A 77 2.57 6.96 -15.16
C GLU A 77 2.47 6.48 -13.70
N PRO A 78 3.17 7.11 -12.75
CA PRO A 78 3.03 6.82 -11.33
C PRO A 78 1.59 7.00 -10.85
N VAL A 79 1.19 6.20 -9.87
CA VAL A 79 -0.10 6.41 -9.21
C VAL A 79 0.06 7.52 -8.17
N HIS A 80 -0.72 8.60 -8.33
CA HIS A 80 -0.79 9.67 -7.35
C HIS A 80 -1.54 9.23 -6.09
N LEU A 81 -0.87 8.48 -5.22
CA LEU A 81 -1.41 8.14 -3.92
C LEU A 81 -1.31 9.36 -3.00
N LYS A 82 -2.47 9.90 -2.60
CA LYS A 82 -2.54 10.92 -1.56
C LYS A 82 -2.01 10.30 -0.26
N LYS A 83 -0.75 10.58 0.09
CA LYS A 83 -0.17 10.16 1.38
C LYS A 83 -1.12 10.61 2.50
N ARG A 84 -1.66 9.66 3.24
CA ARG A 84 -2.46 9.96 4.43
C ARG A 84 -1.55 10.73 5.37
N SER A 85 -1.90 11.99 5.63
CA SER A 85 -1.16 12.82 6.57
C SER A 85 -1.04 12.04 7.88
N PRO A 86 0.16 11.86 8.45
CA PRO A 86 0.26 11.46 9.84
C PRO A 86 -0.55 12.47 10.66
N VAL A 87 -1.27 11.98 11.67
CA VAL A 87 -1.99 12.86 12.60
C VAL A 87 -1.01 13.90 13.13
N ARG A 88 -1.34 15.19 13.00
CA ARG A 88 -0.42 16.26 13.40
C ARG A 88 -0.13 16.09 14.90
N PRO A 89 1.13 16.07 15.35
CA PRO A 89 1.45 15.88 16.77
C PRO A 89 0.77 16.91 17.69
N TRP A 90 0.48 18.12 17.19
CA TRP A 90 -0.31 19.14 17.89
C TRP A 90 -1.73 18.67 18.28
N MET A 91 -2.36 17.76 17.52
CA MET A 91 -3.72 17.26 17.82
C MET A 91 -3.81 16.56 19.18
N TRP A 92 -2.69 16.10 19.74
CA TRP A 92 -2.63 15.52 21.08
C TRP A 92 -2.37 16.56 22.18
N GLY A 93 -1.89 17.76 21.84
CA GLY A 93 -1.52 18.79 22.81
C GLY A 93 -2.71 19.29 23.65
N GLY A 94 -3.86 19.50 23.03
CA GLY A 94 -5.09 19.95 23.71
C GLY A 94 -5.63 18.93 24.71
N PRO A 95 -5.93 17.68 24.30
CA PRO A 95 -6.41 16.63 25.20
C PRO A 95 -5.44 16.31 26.34
N VAL A 96 -4.13 16.30 26.06
CA VAL A 96 -3.10 16.05 27.08
C VAL A 96 -3.09 17.18 28.13
N LEU A 97 -3.18 18.45 27.71
CA LEU A 97 -3.27 19.57 28.65
C LEU A 97 -4.53 19.52 29.51
N VAL A 98 -5.69 19.18 28.93
CA VAL A 98 -6.95 19.05 29.68
C VAL A 98 -6.87 17.90 30.70
N LEU A 99 -6.31 16.75 30.32
CA LEU A 99 -6.13 15.62 31.23
C LEU A 99 -5.17 15.95 32.38
N VAL A 100 -4.06 16.63 32.09
CA VAL A 100 -3.10 17.09 33.12
C VAL A 100 -3.74 18.10 34.06
N ALA A 101 -4.48 19.09 33.52
CA ALA A 101 -5.19 20.07 34.32
C ALA A 101 -6.27 19.42 35.20
N ALA A 102 -7.06 18.49 34.66
CA ALA A 102 -8.07 17.73 35.39
C ALA A 102 -7.44 16.86 36.49
N PHE A 103 -6.30 16.22 36.21
CA PHE A 103 -5.57 15.41 37.19
C PHE A 103 -5.03 16.26 38.34
N VAL A 104 -4.43 17.42 38.05
CA VAL A 104 -3.94 18.37 39.06
C VAL A 104 -5.11 18.92 39.89
N TRP A 105 -6.22 19.28 39.25
CA TRP A 105 -7.44 19.72 39.93
C TRP A 105 -7.99 18.63 40.86
N HIS A 106 -8.05 17.39 40.39
CA HIS A 106 -8.50 16.25 41.18
C HIS A 106 -7.63 16.04 42.43
N ARG A 107 -6.30 16.08 42.31
CA ARG A 107 -5.39 15.91 43.46
C ARG A 107 -5.53 17.04 44.48
N ARG A 108 -5.65 18.29 44.02
CA ARG A 108 -5.84 19.45 44.91
C ARG A 108 -7.18 19.39 45.64
N ARG A 109 -8.24 18.91 45.00
CA ARG A 109 -9.57 18.79 45.63
C ARG A 109 -9.60 17.71 46.72
N ARG A 110 -8.90 16.58 46.53
CA ARG A 110 -8.80 15.54 47.59
C ARG A 110 -7.98 16.01 48.80
N ALA A 111 -6.94 16.82 48.59
CA ALA A 111 -6.12 17.34 49.69
C ALA A 111 -6.85 18.35 50.61
N ARG A 112 -7.86 19.06 50.08
CA ARG A 112 -8.65 20.05 50.85
C ARG A 112 -9.80 19.45 51.66
N LEU A 113 -10.15 18.19 51.44
CA LEU A 113 -11.23 17.49 52.16
C LEU A 113 -10.70 16.60 53.31
N ALA A 114 -9.38 16.61 53.53
CA ALA A 114 -8.70 15.83 54.58
C ALA A 114 -8.08 16.72 55.69
N ALA A 115 -8.44 18.01 55.72
CA ALA A 115 -8.09 18.99 56.76
C ALA A 115 -9.40 19.61 57.28
#